data_AF-A0A0D2W458-F1
#
_entry.id   AF-A0A0D2W458-F1
#
_cell.length_a   1.000
_cell.length_b   1.000
_cell.length_c   1.000
_cell.angle_alpha   90.00
_cell.angle_beta   90.00
_cell.angle_gamma   90.00
#
_symmetry.space_group_name_H-M   'P 1'
#
loop_
_entity.id
_entity.type
_entity.pdbx_description
1 polymer ?
#
loop_
_entity_poly.entity_id
_entity_poly.type
_entity_poly.pdbx_seq_one_letter_code
_entity_poly.pdbx_strand_id
1 'polypeptide(L)'
;MVSFEMNDRKKIGLGLTGFGIFFSFLGIIFFFDKGLLAMGNILFISGVTLTIGLKSTMQFFMKPQNFKGTISFGVGFFFVVVGWPIFGMILETYGFVVLFRSI
;
A
#
# COMPACT_ATOMS: atom_id res chain seq x y z
N MET A 1 -24.49 -11.17 -21.53
CA MET A 1 -23.13 -11.70 -21.31
C MET A 1 -22.32 -10.57 -20.71
N VAL A 2 -22.11 -10.59 -19.39
CA VAL A 2 -21.40 -9.55 -18.66
C VAL A 2 -19.96 -9.57 -19.15
N SER A 3 -19.55 -8.52 -19.87
CA SER A 3 -18.17 -8.34 -20.30
C SER A 3 -17.28 -8.42 -19.07
N PHE A 4 -16.57 -9.54 -18.94
CA PHE A 4 -15.37 -9.66 -18.14
C PHE A 4 -14.28 -8.77 -18.79
N GLU A 5 -14.50 -7.45 -18.79
CA GLU A 5 -13.39 -6.49 -18.85
C GLU A 5 -12.66 -6.57 -17.52
N MET A 6 -11.92 -7.66 -17.32
CA MET A 6 -10.74 -7.62 -16.48
C MET A 6 -9.78 -6.65 -17.16
N ASN A 7 -9.98 -5.35 -16.91
CA ASN A 7 -9.09 -4.27 -17.30
C ASN A 7 -7.65 -4.76 -17.07
N ASP A 8 -6.81 -4.89 -18.09
CA ASP A 8 -5.42 -5.41 -17.98
C ASP A 8 -4.65 -4.74 -16.83
N ARG A 9 -5.03 -3.50 -16.53
CA ARG A 9 -4.62 -2.68 -15.39
C ARG A 9 -4.88 -3.32 -14.02
N LYS A 10 -6.05 -3.93 -13.80
CA LYS A 10 -6.37 -4.66 -12.56
C LYS A 10 -5.50 -5.90 -12.41
N LYS A 11 -5.22 -6.61 -13.51
CA LYS A 11 -4.36 -7.79 -13.51
C LYS A 11 -2.91 -7.42 -13.17
N ILE A 12 -2.44 -6.30 -13.71
CA ILE A 12 -1.13 -5.69 -13.37
C ILE A 12 -1.13 -5.22 -11.91
N GLY A 13 -2.20 -4.58 -11.44
CA GLY A 13 -2.33 -4.12 -10.05
C GLY A 13 -2.31 -5.26 -9.04
N LEU A 14 -2.95 -6.38 -9.36
CA LEU A 14 -2.97 -7.57 -8.52
C LEU A 14 -1.58 -8.22 -8.45
N GLY A 15 -0.86 -8.24 -9.59
CA GLY A 15 0.54 -8.64 -9.64
C GLY A 15 1.46 -7.73 -8.81
N LEU A 16 1.31 -6.41 -8.91
CA LEU A 16 2.08 -5.45 -8.11
C LEU A 16 1.80 -5.59 -6.61
N THR A 17 0.55 -5.79 -6.23
CA THR A 17 0.15 -5.98 -4.82
C THR A 17 0.81 -7.24 -4.26
N GLY A 18 0.79 -8.34 -5.02
CA GLY A 18 1.47 -9.58 -4.66
C GLY A 18 2.99 -9.39 -4.54
N PHE A 19 3.60 -8.65 -5.47
CA PHE A 19 5.02 -8.30 -5.39
C PHE A 19 5.34 -7.42 -4.17
N GLY A 20 4.47 -6.48 -3.80
CA GLY A 20 4.63 -5.65 -2.62
C GLY A 20 4.63 -6.48 -1.33
N ILE A 21 3.66 -7.39 -1.18
CA ILE A 21 3.61 -8.33 -0.04
C ILE A 21 4.86 -9.20 -0.02
N PHE A 22 5.28 -9.71 -1.18
CA PHE A 22 6.48 -10.54 -1.29
C PHE A 22 7.75 -9.78 -0.84
N PHE A 23 7.95 -8.55 -1.30
CA PHE A 23 9.10 -7.73 -0.92
C PHE A 23 9.07 -7.32 0.56
N SER A 24 7.90 -6.98 1.12
CA SER A 24 7.76 -6.70 2.54
C SER A 24 8.06 -7.94 3.39
N PHE A 25 7.59 -9.12 2.97
CA PHE A 25 7.90 -10.38 3.64
C PHE A 25 9.40 -10.71 3.57
N LEU A 26 10.02 -10.49 2.41
CA LEU A 26 11.46 -10.67 2.23
C LEU A 26 12.26 -9.70 3.11
N GLY A 27 11.81 -8.44 3.25
CA GLY A 27 12.40 -7.46 4.14
C GLY A 27 12.34 -7.86 5.62
N ILE A 28 11.26 -8.51 6.05
CA ILE A 28 11.14 -9.07 7.42
C ILE A 28 12.15 -10.21 7.62
N ILE A 29 12.26 -11.14 6.66
CA ILE A 29 13.21 -12.27 6.72
C ILE A 29 14.67 -11.76 6.75
N PHE A 30 14.96 -10.71 6.00
CA PHE A 30 16.29 -10.07 5.95
C PHE A 30 16.60 -9.19 7.17
N PHE A 31 16.00 -9.48 8.33
CA PHE A 31 16.25 -8.76 9.59
C PHE A 31 15.71 -7.32 9.58
N PHE A 32 14.54 -7.12 8.98
CA PHE A 32 13.91 -5.80 8.77
C PHE A 32 14.79 -4.87 7.93
N ASP A 33 15.22 -5.35 6.76
CA ASP A 33 15.93 -4.51 5.80
C ASP A 33 15.03 -3.35 5.34
N LYS A 34 15.49 -2.13 5.61
CA LYS A 34 14.73 -0.90 5.39
C LYS A 34 14.44 -0.68 3.90
N GLY A 35 15.35 -1.09 3.03
CA GLY A 35 15.23 -0.93 1.59
C GLY A 35 14.18 -1.87 1.00
N LEU A 36 14.22 -3.14 1.38
CA LEU A 36 13.23 -4.14 0.97
C LEU A 36 11.82 -3.83 1.48
N LEU A 37 11.69 -3.41 2.75
CA LEU A 37 10.41 -2.99 3.31
C LEU A 37 9.86 -1.73 2.61
N ALA A 38 10.70 -0.73 2.36
CA ALA A 38 10.29 0.47 1.64
C ALA A 38 9.84 0.16 0.21
N MET A 39 10.57 -0.68 -0.52
CA MET A 39 10.13 -1.16 -1.84
C MET A 39 8.79 -1.89 -1.76
N GLY A 40 8.67 -2.84 -0.81
CA GLY A 40 7.45 -3.61 -0.62
C GLY A 40 6.21 -2.73 -0.40
N ASN A 41 6.33 -1.71 0.44
CA ASN A 41 5.25 -0.76 0.70
C ASN A 41 4.89 0.11 -0.52
N ILE A 42 5.88 0.60 -1.28
CA ILE A 42 5.63 1.38 -2.51
C ILE A 42 4.91 0.50 -3.54
N LEU A 43 5.38 -0.73 -3.75
CA LEU A 43 4.78 -1.68 -4.68
C LEU A 43 3.37 -2.09 -4.23
N PHE A 44 3.14 -2.24 -2.93
CA PHE A 44 1.85 -2.57 -2.37
C PHE A 44 0.83 -1.44 -2.57
N ILE A 45 1.17 -0.20 -2.23
CA ILE A 45 0.30 0.97 -2.47
C ILE A 45 -0.02 1.09 -3.95
N SER A 46 0.98 1.08 -4.81
CA SER A 46 0.77 1.23 -6.26
C SER A 46 -0.05 0.07 -6.84
N GLY A 47 0.13 -1.15 -6.36
CA GLY A 47 -0.68 -2.32 -6.70
C GLY A 47 -2.15 -2.18 -6.31
N VAL A 48 -2.42 -1.79 -5.07
CA VAL A 48 -3.79 -1.57 -4.57
C VAL A 48 -4.45 -0.42 -5.34
N THR A 49 -3.71 0.65 -5.62
CA THR A 49 -4.16 1.80 -6.42
C THR A 49 -4.59 1.38 -7.83
N LEU A 50 -3.82 0.50 -8.48
CA LEU A 50 -4.10 -0.04 -9.81
C LEU A 50 -5.23 -1.07 -9.81
N THR A 51 -5.37 -1.85 -8.73
CA THR A 51 -6.42 -2.87 -8.57
C THR A 51 -7.80 -2.24 -8.36
N ILE A 52 -7.88 -1.18 -7.55
CA ILE A 52 -9.11 -0.41 -7.30
C ILE A 52 -9.42 0.51 -8.49
N GLY A 53 -8.38 1.04 -9.15
CA GLY A 53 -8.47 1.85 -10.36
C GLY A 53 -8.05 3.30 -10.12
N LEU A 54 -7.10 3.81 -10.91
CA LEU A 54 -6.47 5.14 -10.78
C LEU A 54 -7.47 6.30 -10.57
N LYS A 55 -8.62 6.30 -11.26
CA LYS A 55 -9.65 7.35 -11.14
C LYS A 55 -10.41 7.28 -9.81
N SER A 56 -10.78 6.08 -9.36
CA SER A 56 -11.43 5.89 -8.06
C SER A 56 -10.45 6.12 -6.91
N THR A 57 -9.21 5.64 -7.01
CA THR A 57 -8.20 5.82 -5.97
C THR A 57 -7.75 7.27 -5.83
N MET A 58 -7.64 8.05 -6.93
CA MET A 58 -7.38 9.50 -6.83
C MET A 58 -8.54 10.24 -6.16
N GLN A 59 -9.80 9.93 -6.51
CA GLN A 59 -10.95 10.49 -5.79
C GLN A 59 -11.03 10.00 -4.34
N PHE A 60 -10.51 8.81 -4.04
CA PHE A 60 -10.41 8.27 -2.68
C PHE A 60 -9.35 8.99 -1.85
N PHE A 61 -8.15 9.17 -2.38
CA PHE A 61 -7.04 9.87 -1.72
C PHE A 61 -7.30 11.39 -1.57
N MET A 62 -8.04 12.00 -2.51
CA MET A 62 -8.40 13.43 -2.45
C MET A 62 -9.63 13.71 -1.57
N LYS A 63 -10.31 12.70 -1.01
CA LYS A 63 -11.37 12.98 -0.02
C LYS A 63 -10.75 13.40 1.32
N PRO A 64 -11.20 14.51 1.93
CA PRO A 64 -10.67 15.01 3.21
C PRO A 64 -10.81 14.01 4.37
N GLN A 65 -11.72 13.04 4.25
CA GLN A 65 -11.93 11.97 5.23
C GLN A 65 -10.83 10.88 5.20
N ASN A 66 -10.15 10.70 4.07
CA ASN A 66 -9.08 9.71 3.87
C ASN A 66 -7.67 10.28 4.13
N PHE A 67 -7.55 11.60 4.28
CA PHE A 67 -6.29 12.30 4.52
C PHE A 67 -5.57 11.82 5.78
N LYS A 68 -6.32 11.40 6.82
CA LYS A 68 -5.78 10.80 8.04
C LYS A 68 -5.08 9.45 7.78
N GLY A 69 -5.63 8.63 6.89
CA GLY A 69 -5.05 7.35 6.51
C GLY A 69 -3.78 7.53 5.67
N THR A 70 -3.82 8.42 4.67
CA THR A 70 -2.65 8.76 3.85
C THR A 70 -1.49 9.35 4.66
N ILE A 71 -1.78 10.26 5.61
CA ILE A 71 -0.76 10.81 6.49
C ILE A 71 -0.18 9.72 7.40
N SER A 72 -1.02 8.86 8.00
CA SER A 72 -0.54 7.75 8.85
C SER A 72 0.32 6.77 8.06
N PHE A 73 -0.04 6.49 6.80
CA PHE A 73 0.73 5.62 5.93
C PHE A 73 2.07 6.25 5.52
N GLY A 74 2.07 7.56 5.21
CA GLY A 74 3.30 8.32 4.93
C GLY A 74 4.23 8.44 6.14
N VAL A 75 3.68 8.64 7.34
CA VAL A 75 4.46 8.66 8.59
C VAL A 75 4.99 7.27 8.91
N GLY A 76 4.21 6.21 8.68
CA GLY A 76 4.67 4.83 8.86
C GLY A 76 5.81 4.49 7.91
N PHE A 77 5.67 4.85 6.63
CA PHE A 77 6.74 4.74 5.63
C PHE A 77 8.00 5.51 6.04
N PHE A 78 7.85 6.74 6.55
CA PHE A 78 8.99 7.53 7.04
C PHE A 78 9.69 6.83 8.21
N PHE A 79 8.95 6.22 9.14
CA PHE A 79 9.52 5.44 10.24
C PHE A 79 10.25 4.17 9.78
N VAL A 80 9.72 3.50 8.75
CA VAL A 80 10.39 2.35 8.11
C VAL A 80 11.74 2.79 7.51
N VAL A 81 11.78 3.92 6.82
CA VAL A 81 13.01 4.45 6.19
C VAL A 81 14.02 4.97 7.21
N VAL A 82 13.57 5.66 8.27
CA VAL A 82 14.45 6.21 9.34
C VAL A 82 15.13 5.10 10.15
N GLY A 83 14.56 3.90 10.18
CA GLY A 83 15.18 2.72 10.77
C GLY A 83 14.49 2.17 12.00
N TRP A 84 13.22 2.51 12.21
CA TRP A 84 12.33 1.85 13.15
C TRP A 84 11.22 1.09 12.39
N PRO A 85 11.58 0.06 11.60
CA PRO A 85 10.66 -0.64 10.72
C PRO A 85 9.52 -1.36 11.46
N ILE A 86 9.76 -1.84 12.68
CA ILE A 86 8.73 -2.47 13.51
C ILE A 86 7.60 -1.47 13.84
N PHE A 87 7.97 -0.27 14.30
CA PHE A 87 6.99 0.78 14.61
C PHE A 87 6.33 1.32 13.34
N GLY A 88 7.10 1.44 12.25
CA GLY A 88 6.60 1.83 10.94
C GLY A 88 5.51 0.89 10.43
N MET A 89 5.71 -0.44 10.52
CA MET A 89 4.73 -1.44 10.10
C MET A 89 3.43 -1.41 10.93
N ILE A 90 3.53 -1.18 12.24
CA ILE A 90 2.35 -1.04 13.11
C ILE A 90 1.55 0.21 12.69
N LEU A 91 2.24 1.33 12.47
CA LEU A 91 1.61 2.59 12.09
C LEU A 91 1.02 2.54 10.67
N GLU A 92 1.70 1.87 9.74
CA GLU A 92 1.19 1.60 8.39
C GLU A 92 -0.06 0.75 8.43
N THR A 93 -0.05 -0.35 9.20
CA THR A 93 -1.22 -1.23 9.34
C THR A 93 -2.41 -0.46 9.92
N TYR A 94 -2.16 0.38 10.93
CA TYR A 94 -3.19 1.24 11.51
C TYR A 94 -3.74 2.26 10.49
N GLY A 95 -2.85 2.88 9.72
CA GLY A 95 -3.20 3.78 8.63
C GLY A 95 -4.04 3.09 7.56
N PHE A 96 -3.69 1.85 7.20
CA PHE A 96 -4.40 1.04 6.20
C PHE A 96 -5.79 0.64 6.67
N VAL A 97 -5.94 0.21 7.92
CA VAL A 97 -7.23 -0.12 8.53
C VAL A 97 -8.14 1.12 8.58
N VAL A 98 -7.59 2.29 8.94
CA VAL A 98 -8.33 3.56 8.94
C VAL A 98 -8.73 3.98 7.52
N LEU A 99 -7.87 3.75 6.52
CA LEU A 99 -8.13 4.05 5.11
C LEU A 99 -9.25 3.17 4.55
N PHE A 100 -9.21 1.86 4.82
CA PHE A 100 -10.23 0.92 4.40
C PHE A 100 -11.55 1.05 5.17
N ARG A 101 -11.51 1.54 6.40
CA ARG A 101 -12.73 1.85 7.17
C ARG A 101 -13.55 2.99 6.56
N SER A 102 -12.96 3.77 5.66
CA SER A 102 -13.67 4.85 4.95
C SER A 102 -14.17 4.45 3.55
N ILE A 103 -13.84 3.24 3.05
CA ILE A 103 -14.38 2.62 1.82
C ILE A 103 -15.74 2.02 2.09
#